data_AF-I3SNA5-F1
#
_entry.id   AF-I3SNA5-F1
#
_cell.length_a   1.000
_cell.length_b   1.000
_cell.length_c   1.000
_cell.angle_alpha   90.00
_cell.angle_beta   90.00
_cell.angle_gamma   90.00
#
_symmetry.space_group_name_H-M   'P 1'
#
loop_
_entity.id
_entity.type
_entity.pdbx_description
1 polymer ?
#
loop_
_entity_poly.entity_id
_entity_poly.type
_entity_poly.pdbx_seq_one_letter_code
_entity_poly.pdbx_strand_id
1 'polypeptide(L)'
;MASTTKQEGTGGGGGSTGGDKPAKRKPVFTKVDQLKPGTNGHTLVAKVLSSDTVLQKGRPSSSQNLRPTLIAESLIGDETGAIIFTARNEQVELMKPGNTVILRNAKIDMFKGSMRLAVDKWGRIEVTEPAKFEVKEDNNLSLVEYELVNVVEE
;
A
#
# COMPACT_ATOMS: atom_id res chain seq x y z
N MET A 1 -62.04 -23.52 33.07
CA MET A 1 -63.42 -23.18 32.62
C MET A 1 -63.35 -21.98 31.69
N ALA A 2 -64.30 -21.87 30.75
CA ALA A 2 -64.61 -20.70 29.90
C ALA A 2 -63.54 -20.19 28.91
N SER A 3 -63.94 -20.15 27.62
CA SER A 3 -63.18 -19.66 26.46
C SER A 3 -63.77 -18.34 25.92
N THR A 4 -62.97 -17.49 25.25
CA THR A 4 -63.33 -16.30 24.43
C THR A 4 -62.04 -15.82 23.71
N THR A 5 -61.85 -15.64 22.38
CA THR A 5 -62.68 -15.72 21.14
C THR A 5 -63.45 -14.43 20.78
N LYS A 6 -63.21 -13.71 19.66
CA LYS A 6 -62.16 -13.69 18.60
C LYS A 6 -62.31 -12.40 17.75
N GLN A 7 -61.23 -11.68 17.37
CA GLN A 7 -61.30 -10.77 16.21
C GLN A 7 -59.98 -10.53 15.46
N GLU A 8 -60.09 -10.43 14.14
CA GLU A 8 -59.02 -10.15 13.19
C GLU A 8 -58.88 -8.65 12.89
N GLY A 9 -57.69 -8.22 12.48
CA GLY A 9 -57.44 -6.88 11.93
C GLY A 9 -56.38 -6.96 10.83
N THR A 10 -56.79 -6.76 9.58
CA THR A 10 -55.93 -6.74 8.39
C THR A 10 -55.44 -5.33 8.04
N GLY A 11 -54.16 -5.21 7.66
CA GLY A 11 -53.54 -3.99 7.12
C GLY A 11 -52.17 -3.73 7.76
N GLY A 12 -51.14 -3.27 7.06
CA GLY A 12 -50.99 -2.94 5.64
C GLY A 12 -49.50 -2.85 5.28
N GLY A 13 -49.18 -2.57 4.01
CA GLY A 13 -47.80 -2.67 3.50
C GLY A 13 -46.78 -1.73 4.16
N GLY A 14 -45.52 -2.18 4.21
CA GLY A 14 -44.40 -1.44 4.80
C GLY A 14 -43.06 -2.07 4.44
N GLY A 15 -42.79 -2.24 3.13
CA GLY A 15 -41.54 -2.82 2.66
C GLY A 15 -40.34 -1.97 3.03
N SER A 16 -39.47 -2.49 3.89
CA SER A 16 -38.11 -1.99 4.08
C SER A 16 -37.13 -3.08 3.67
N THR A 17 -36.96 -3.24 2.35
CA THR A 17 -35.84 -3.99 1.79
C THR A 17 -34.57 -3.22 2.14
N GLY A 18 -33.96 -3.56 3.27
CA GLY A 18 -32.62 -3.09 3.63
C GLY A 18 -31.65 -3.53 2.54
N GLY A 19 -31.28 -2.60 1.65
CA GLY A 19 -30.39 -2.89 0.55
C GLY A 19 -29.01 -3.26 1.09
N ASP A 20 -28.66 -4.54 1.00
CA ASP A 20 -27.32 -5.04 1.29
C ASP A 20 -26.32 -4.26 0.45
N LYS A 21 -25.52 -3.41 1.12
CA LYS A 21 -24.39 -2.74 0.47
C LYS A 21 -23.46 -3.84 -0.02
N PRO A 22 -23.14 -3.92 -1.33
CA PRO A 22 -22.38 -5.04 -1.87
C PRO A 22 -21.07 -5.21 -1.09
N ALA A 23 -20.87 -6.41 -0.56
CA ALA A 23 -19.75 -6.71 0.32
C ALA A 23 -18.43 -6.33 -0.35
N LYS A 24 -17.67 -5.44 0.28
CA LYS A 24 -16.38 -4.99 -0.26
C LYS A 24 -15.46 -6.19 -0.42
N ARG A 25 -14.93 -6.40 -1.63
CA ARG A 25 -13.92 -7.46 -1.90
C ARG A 25 -12.79 -7.35 -0.88
N LYS A 26 -12.40 -8.49 -0.30
CA LYS A 26 -11.26 -8.56 0.61
C LYS A 26 -9.99 -8.08 -0.14
N PRO A 27 -9.14 -7.26 0.48
CA PRO A 27 -7.87 -6.88 -0.13
C PRO A 27 -6.99 -8.12 -0.32
N VAL A 28 -6.44 -8.28 -1.52
CA VAL A 28 -5.42 -9.30 -1.80
C VAL A 28 -4.07 -8.71 -1.42
N PHE A 29 -3.27 -9.47 -0.68
CA PHE A 29 -1.92 -9.07 -0.32
C PHE A 29 -0.91 -9.76 -1.23
N THR A 30 -0.11 -8.97 -1.93
CA THR A 30 1.03 -9.41 -2.76
C THR A 30 2.26 -9.60 -1.87
N LYS A 31 3.11 -10.58 -2.18
CA LYS A 31 4.43 -10.73 -1.56
C LYS A 31 5.52 -9.94 -2.28
N VAL A 32 6.61 -9.61 -1.60
CA VAL A 32 7.71 -8.84 -2.23
C VAL A 32 8.28 -9.57 -3.45
N ASP A 33 8.52 -10.88 -3.37
CA ASP A 33 9.03 -11.70 -4.48
C ASP A 33 8.12 -11.78 -5.73
N GLN A 34 6.84 -11.41 -5.59
CA GLN A 34 5.85 -11.40 -6.67
C GLN A 34 5.81 -10.07 -7.44
N LEU A 35 6.54 -9.05 -6.99
CA LEU A 35 6.62 -7.74 -7.64
C LEU A 35 7.37 -7.85 -8.98
N LYS A 36 6.87 -7.15 -10.01
CA LYS A 36 7.44 -7.18 -11.38
C LYS A 36 7.54 -5.77 -11.99
N PRO A 37 8.48 -5.54 -12.93
CA PRO A 37 8.60 -4.25 -13.61
C PRO A 37 7.27 -3.76 -14.20
N GLY A 38 6.99 -2.46 -14.07
CA GLY A 38 5.78 -1.82 -14.61
C GLY A 38 4.45 -2.15 -13.90
N THR A 39 4.43 -3.03 -12.89
CA THR A 39 3.19 -3.42 -12.20
C THR A 39 2.74 -2.41 -11.14
N ASN A 40 1.44 -2.36 -10.87
CA ASN A 40 0.80 -1.41 -9.97
C ASN A 40 -0.39 -2.05 -9.22
N GLY A 41 -1.01 -1.29 -8.30
CA GLY A 41 -2.17 -1.75 -7.53
C GLY A 41 -1.84 -2.64 -6.33
N HIS A 42 -0.56 -2.79 -6.01
CA HIS A 42 -0.10 -3.73 -4.98
C HIS A 42 -0.58 -3.33 -3.58
N THR A 43 -0.91 -4.33 -2.77
CA THR A 43 -1.11 -4.17 -1.34
C THR A 43 -0.22 -5.17 -0.63
N LEU A 44 0.64 -4.73 0.29
CA LEU A 44 1.58 -5.62 0.98
C LEU A 44 1.88 -5.15 2.40
N VAL A 45 2.36 -6.06 3.24
CA VAL A 45 2.85 -5.77 4.60
C VAL A 45 4.36 -5.96 4.59
N ALA A 46 5.11 -4.95 5.01
CA ALA A 46 6.57 -5.01 5.05
C ALA A 46 7.11 -4.41 6.37
N LYS A 47 8.27 -4.90 6.79
CA LYS A 47 9.09 -4.24 7.82
C LYS A 47 10.02 -3.23 7.17
N VAL A 48 10.29 -2.14 7.87
CA VAL A 48 11.31 -1.14 7.50
C VAL A 48 12.61 -1.48 8.20
N LEU A 49 13.67 -1.68 7.43
CA LEU A 49 15.00 -2.07 7.90
C LEU A 49 15.93 -0.85 8.03
N SER A 50 16.00 -0.03 6.98
CA SER A 50 16.73 1.24 6.96
C SER A 50 15.88 2.35 6.36
N SER A 51 16.28 3.61 6.54
CA SER A 51 15.61 4.77 5.95
C SER A 51 16.55 5.96 5.89
N ASP A 52 17.00 6.30 4.69
CA ASP A 52 18.03 7.31 4.43
C ASP A 52 17.43 8.49 3.66
N THR A 53 17.57 9.70 4.21
CA THR A 53 17.06 10.92 3.54
C THR A 53 17.99 11.32 2.40
N VAL A 54 17.57 11.03 1.16
CA VAL A 54 18.35 11.28 -0.06
C VAL A 54 18.15 12.67 -0.66
N LEU A 55 17.04 13.34 -0.33
CA LEU A 55 16.79 14.73 -0.77
C LEU A 55 15.98 15.48 0.28
N GLN A 56 16.54 16.60 0.77
CA GLN A 56 15.85 17.55 1.63
C GLN A 56 16.03 18.96 1.07
N LYS A 57 15.05 19.43 0.28
CA LYS A 57 15.07 20.79 -0.28
C LYS A 57 14.15 21.70 0.53
N GLY A 58 14.77 22.58 1.30
CA GLY A 58 14.08 23.66 2.02
C GLY A 58 13.33 24.61 1.09
N ARG A 59 12.36 25.34 1.64
CA ARG A 59 11.57 26.34 0.90
C ARG A 59 12.48 27.47 0.41
N PRO A 60 12.55 27.77 -0.90
CA PRO A 60 13.27 28.95 -1.38
C PRO A 60 12.58 30.22 -0.87
N SER A 61 13.37 31.17 -0.36
CA SER A 61 12.89 32.40 0.32
C SER A 61 11.84 33.19 -0.48
N SER A 62 11.93 33.13 -1.82
CA SER A 62 11.07 33.83 -2.78
C SER A 62 9.75 33.12 -3.14
N SER A 63 9.43 31.95 -2.59
CA SER A 63 8.18 31.24 -2.92
C SER A 63 7.46 30.68 -1.68
N GLN A 64 6.46 31.43 -1.19
CA GLN A 64 5.67 31.02 -0.02
C GLN A 64 4.76 29.80 -0.29
N ASN A 65 4.43 29.53 -1.56
CA ASN A 65 3.46 28.51 -1.95
C ASN A 65 4.06 27.10 -2.18
N LEU A 66 5.39 26.95 -2.18
CA LEU A 66 6.03 25.65 -2.30
C LEU A 66 6.08 24.94 -0.94
N ARG A 67 5.62 23.68 -0.92
CA ARG A 67 5.91 22.73 0.18
C ARG A 67 7.38 22.30 0.08
N PRO A 68 8.08 22.10 1.21
CA PRO A 68 9.42 21.53 1.18
C PRO A 68 9.37 20.13 0.56
N THR A 69 10.35 19.80 -0.28
CA THR A 69 10.47 18.46 -0.87
C THR A 69 11.39 17.64 0.01
N LEU A 70 10.85 16.57 0.59
CA LEU A 70 11.62 15.57 1.33
C LEU A 70 11.45 14.21 0.62
N ILE A 71 12.55 13.51 0.41
CA ILE A 71 12.59 12.15 -0.14
C ILE A 71 13.54 11.32 0.71
N ALA A 72 13.08 10.14 1.14
CA ALA A 72 13.92 9.12 1.72
C ALA A 72 13.84 7.83 0.89
N GLU A 73 14.93 7.08 0.88
CA GLU A 73 15.00 5.72 0.37
C GLU A 73 15.05 4.77 1.57
N SER A 74 14.08 3.86 1.66
CA SER A 74 13.95 2.96 2.80
C SER A 74 14.06 1.52 2.33
N LEU A 75 14.99 0.74 2.87
CA LEU A 75 14.98 -0.71 2.65
C LEU A 75 13.81 -1.31 3.42
N ILE A 76 12.92 -1.99 2.70
CA ILE A 76 11.78 -2.69 3.29
C ILE A 76 11.69 -4.12 2.78
N GLY A 77 11.02 -5.00 3.52
CA GLY A 77 10.76 -6.35 3.02
C GLY A 77 9.83 -7.19 3.87
N ASP A 78 9.60 -8.41 3.39
CA ASP A 78 8.86 -9.49 4.05
C ASP A 78 9.67 -10.80 4.03
N GLU A 79 9.07 -11.93 4.41
CA GLU A 79 9.76 -13.23 4.42
C GLU A 79 10.16 -13.75 3.03
N THR A 80 9.71 -13.10 1.95
CA THR A 80 9.99 -13.50 0.57
C THR A 80 11.11 -12.69 -0.08
N GLY A 81 11.29 -11.42 0.31
CA GLY A 81 12.34 -10.57 -0.20
C GLY A 81 12.33 -9.15 0.34
N ALA A 82 13.26 -8.34 -0.17
CA ALA A 82 13.39 -6.93 0.13
C ALA A 82 13.32 -6.05 -1.14
N ILE A 83 12.99 -4.78 -0.98
CA ILE A 83 12.94 -3.78 -2.05
C ILE A 83 13.16 -2.37 -1.46
N ILE A 84 13.77 -1.46 -2.22
CA ILE A 84 13.88 -0.06 -1.85
C ILE A 84 12.54 0.64 -2.10
N PHE A 85 11.99 1.22 -1.03
CA PHE A 85 10.83 2.09 -1.07
C PHE A 85 11.24 3.56 -1.17
N THR A 86 10.58 4.32 -2.06
CA THR A 86 10.78 5.78 -2.19
C THR A 86 9.71 6.53 -1.40
N ALA A 87 10.03 6.93 -0.17
CA ALA A 87 9.15 7.72 0.69
C ALA A 87 9.22 9.22 0.34
N ARG A 88 8.08 9.91 0.30
CA ARG A 88 8.01 11.35 0.01
C ARG A 88 7.27 12.14 1.10
N ASN A 89 7.84 13.27 1.48
CA ASN A 89 7.26 14.23 2.43
C ASN A 89 6.83 13.54 3.74
N GLU A 90 5.55 13.66 4.12
CA GLU A 90 4.96 13.07 5.33
C GLU A 90 5.13 11.54 5.42
N GLN A 91 5.33 10.84 4.30
CA GLN A 91 5.58 9.38 4.30
C GLN A 91 6.90 9.02 4.99
N VAL A 92 7.90 9.90 5.00
CA VAL A 92 9.23 9.62 5.58
C VAL A 92 9.13 9.39 7.09
N GLU A 93 8.19 10.07 7.77
CA GLU A 93 7.91 9.88 9.20
C GLU A 93 7.31 8.50 9.51
N LEU A 94 6.58 7.91 8.55
CA LEU A 94 5.99 6.56 8.66
C LEU A 94 7.02 5.46 8.36
N MET A 95 7.98 5.75 7.49
CA MET A 95 9.02 4.81 7.03
C MET A 95 10.27 4.87 7.93
N LYS A 96 10.09 4.73 9.25
CA LYS A 96 11.19 4.64 10.22
C LYS A 96 11.65 3.19 10.43
N PRO A 97 12.96 2.92 10.59
CA PRO A 97 13.47 1.59 10.91
C PRO A 97 12.75 0.96 12.10
N GLY A 98 12.45 -0.34 12.00
CA GLY A 98 11.68 -1.10 12.99
C GLY A 98 10.16 -1.03 12.83
N ASN A 99 9.61 -0.05 12.10
CA ASN A 99 8.17 -0.03 11.83
C ASN A 99 7.75 -1.21 10.94
N THR A 100 6.55 -1.74 11.20
CA THR A 100 5.83 -2.57 10.23
C THR A 100 4.77 -1.70 9.56
N VAL A 101 4.72 -1.71 8.23
CA VAL A 101 3.81 -0.89 7.43
C VAL A 101 2.96 -1.74 6.49
N ILE A 102 1.71 -1.33 6.32
CA ILE A 102 0.83 -1.79 5.25
C ILE A 102 0.86 -0.72 4.15
N LEU A 103 1.37 -1.11 2.98
CA LEU A 103 1.35 -0.28 1.78
C LEU A 103 0.14 -0.70 0.95
N ARG A 104 -0.71 0.25 0.54
CA ARG A 104 -1.87 -0.02 -0.33
C ARG A 104 -1.80 0.81 -1.59
N ASN A 105 -2.22 0.20 -2.70
CA ASN A 105 -2.16 0.78 -4.05
C ASN A 105 -0.74 1.26 -4.40
N ALA A 106 0.26 0.45 -4.03
CA ALA A 106 1.65 0.69 -4.37
C ALA A 106 1.94 0.29 -5.82
N LYS A 107 2.99 0.88 -6.39
CA LYS A 107 3.45 0.67 -7.76
C LYS A 107 4.96 0.45 -7.81
N ILE A 108 5.40 -0.23 -8.84
CA ILE A 108 6.81 -0.36 -9.19
C ILE A 108 7.21 0.82 -10.09
N ASP A 109 8.13 1.64 -9.60
CA ASP A 109 8.83 2.65 -10.37
C ASP A 109 10.20 2.10 -10.77
N MET A 110 10.55 2.20 -12.07
CA MET A 110 11.89 1.85 -12.55
C MET A 110 12.84 3.02 -12.33
N PHE A 111 14.00 2.76 -11.72
CA PHE A 111 15.04 3.76 -11.48
C PHE A 111 16.40 3.19 -11.82
N LYS A 112 17.05 3.75 -12.86
CA LYS A 112 18.37 3.32 -13.35
C LYS A 112 18.48 1.80 -13.61
N GLY A 113 17.46 1.21 -14.25
CA GLY A 113 17.40 -0.22 -14.55
C GLY A 113 16.78 -1.08 -13.43
N SER A 114 16.83 -0.66 -12.17
CA SER A 114 16.31 -1.44 -11.04
C SER A 114 14.89 -1.04 -10.61
N MET A 115 14.18 -1.97 -9.98
CA MET A 115 12.85 -1.72 -9.42
C MET A 115 12.93 -0.97 -8.08
N ARG A 116 12.00 -0.05 -7.86
CA ARG A 116 11.70 0.56 -6.57
C ARG A 116 10.21 0.56 -6.31
N LEU A 117 9.81 0.43 -5.05
CA LEU A 117 8.41 0.53 -4.66
C LEU A 117 8.07 1.99 -4.30
N ALA A 118 6.89 2.45 -4.69
CA ALA A 118 6.33 3.71 -4.25
C ALA A 118 4.81 3.60 -4.03
N VAL A 119 4.24 4.41 -3.14
CA VAL A 119 2.79 4.56 -3.04
C VAL A 119 2.31 5.55 -4.11
N ASP A 120 1.22 5.22 -4.81
CA ASP A 120 0.65 6.09 -5.84
C ASP A 120 -0.20 7.24 -5.25
N LYS A 121 -0.85 8.04 -6.11
CA LYS A 121 -1.65 9.21 -5.68
C LYS A 121 -2.96 8.88 -4.94
N TRP A 122 -3.43 7.63 -4.99
CA TRP A 122 -4.64 7.15 -4.31
C TRP A 122 -4.35 6.16 -3.18
N GLY A 123 -3.12 5.67 -3.12
CA GLY A 123 -2.64 4.75 -2.12
C GLY A 123 -2.33 5.40 -0.79
N ARG A 124 -1.98 4.54 0.18
CA ARG A 124 -1.72 4.97 1.56
C ARG A 124 -0.76 4.02 2.26
N ILE A 125 -0.12 4.56 3.30
CA ILE A 125 0.76 3.85 4.22
C ILE A 125 0.05 3.82 5.58
N GLU A 126 -0.12 2.64 6.17
CA GLU A 126 -0.60 2.47 7.54
C GLU A 126 0.53 1.83 8.36
N VAL A 127 0.98 2.49 9.43
CA VAL A 127 1.83 1.79 10.43
C VAL A 127 0.92 0.83 11.21
N THR A 128 1.40 -0.39 11.44
CA THR A 128 0.66 -1.47 12.09
C THR A 128 1.50 -2.14 13.18
N GLU A 129 0.89 -3.06 13.93
CA GLU A 129 1.58 -3.89 14.92
C GLU A 129 2.84 -4.58 14.34
N PRO A 130 3.92 -4.75 15.13
CA PRO A 130 5.13 -5.40 14.67
C PRO A 130 4.89 -6.80 14.11
N ALA A 131 5.22 -7.02 12.83
CA ALA A 131 5.10 -8.32 12.21
C ALA A 131 6.09 -9.33 12.83
N LYS A 132 5.71 -10.61 12.85
CA LYS A 132 6.52 -11.70 13.42
C LYS A 132 7.50 -12.35 12.44
N PHE A 133 7.39 -12.06 11.14
CA PHE A 133 8.30 -12.60 10.13
C PHE A 133 9.69 -11.94 10.21
N GLU A 134 10.73 -12.68 9.81
CA GLU A 134 12.05 -12.14 9.50
C GLU A 134 12.08 -11.70 8.03
N VAL A 135 12.85 -10.68 7.69
CA VAL A 135 12.93 -10.18 6.31
C VAL A 135 14.01 -10.95 5.54
N LYS A 136 13.68 -11.41 4.34
CA LYS A 136 14.66 -12.11 3.49
C LYS A 136 15.50 -11.11 2.68
N GLU A 137 16.45 -10.47 3.34
CA GLU A 137 17.29 -9.42 2.77
C GLU A 137 18.12 -9.90 1.56
N ASP A 138 18.54 -11.17 1.53
CA ASP A 138 19.27 -11.78 0.41
C ASP A 138 18.53 -11.70 -0.93
N ASN A 139 17.18 -11.65 -0.91
CA ASN A 139 16.35 -11.51 -2.12
C ASN A 139 15.93 -10.06 -2.32
N ASN A 140 16.89 -9.17 -2.54
CA ASN A 140 16.64 -7.75 -2.74
C ASN A 140 16.38 -7.40 -4.22
N LEU A 141 15.11 -7.16 -4.56
CA LEU A 141 14.66 -6.86 -5.92
C LEU A 141 15.14 -5.51 -6.47
N SER A 142 15.66 -4.62 -5.61
CA SER A 142 16.28 -3.36 -6.04
C SER A 142 17.76 -3.51 -6.40
N LEU A 143 18.36 -4.68 -6.20
CA LEU A 143 19.70 -5.01 -6.72
C LEU A 143 19.65 -5.70 -8.10
N VAL A 144 18.45 -6.08 -8.56
CA VAL A 144 18.25 -6.65 -9.89
C VAL A 144 18.15 -5.52 -10.91
N GLU A 145 18.94 -5.60 -11.97
CA GLU A 145 18.86 -4.71 -13.13
C GLU A 145 18.00 -5.34 -14.23
N TYR A 146 17.15 -4.54 -14.86
CA TYR A 146 16.26 -4.93 -15.94
C TYR A 146 16.52 -4.09 -17.18
N GLU A 147 16.62 -4.75 -18.33
CA GLU A 147 16.69 -4.10 -19.64
C GLU A 147 15.30 -4.03 -20.30
N LEU A 148 15.02 -2.94 -21.02
CA LEU A 148 13.79 -2.81 -21.80
C LEU A 148 13.96 -3.53 -23.15
N VAL A 149 13.47 -4.77 -23.23
CA VAL A 149 13.42 -5.51 -24.49
C VAL A 149 12.19 -5.07 -25.30
N ASN A 150 12.43 -4.32 -26.37
CA ASN A 150 11.40 -4.03 -27.38
C ASN A 150 11.25 -5.25 -28.29
N VAL A 151 10.19 -6.03 -28.10
CA VAL A 151 9.83 -7.10 -29.05
C VAL A 151 9.22 -6.45 -30.29
N VAL A 152 9.97 -6.44 -31.39
CA VAL A 152 9.40 -6.25 -32.73
C VAL A 152 8.73 -7.56 -33.14
N GLU A 153 7.42 -7.53 -33.32
CA GLU A 153 6.69 -8.61 -34.00
C GLU A 153 6.99 -8.52 -35.51
N GLU A 154 7.44 -9.63 -36.10
CA GLU A 154 7.62 -9.80 -37.57
C GLU A 154 6.29 -10.14 -38.27
#